data_AF-G3XYY5-F1
#
_entry.id   AF-G3XYY5-F1
#
_cell.length_a   1.000
_cell.length_b   1.000
_cell.length_c   1.000
_cell.angle_alpha   90.00
_cell.angle_beta   90.00
_cell.angle_gamma   90.00
#
_symmetry.space_group_name_H-M   'P 1'
#
loop_
_entity.id
_entity.type
_entity.pdbx_description
1 polymer ?
#
loop_
_entity_poly.entity_id
_entity_poly.type
_entity_poly.pdbx_seq_one_letter_code
_entity_poly.pdbx_strand_id
1 'polypeptide(L)'
;MNKITGALIDEATHIRAIAKDVVLSGTYFYPIKGIIYTLNRPTLRQPLLSRSSKTLTLGVGVTTAMFFFTYVPQAAIMSITSGPLLAPFSAALLVLSESSTITTFLARSFLLADAITATFDATLVEMGQEKLLEQSGKSSGDDAISRLGSKEEVEERQTNMWNMLVRSVVLLPLNFVPVVGTVMYVYVQGKKVGEGVHERWFALKGWKKGDRARWVGRWRGKYTGFGMAAFALEMVPFVSIAFAFTNTVGAALWAADWEKSLQ
;
A
#
# COMPACT_ATOMS: atom_id res chain seq x y z
N MET A 1 3.26 28.33 -26.76
CA MET A 1 1.96 28.20 -26.07
C MET A 1 1.22 26.91 -26.46
N ASN A 2 1.05 26.58 -27.75
CA ASN A 2 0.28 25.42 -28.20
C ASN A 2 0.76 24.02 -27.74
N LYS A 3 2.07 23.79 -27.58
CA LYS A 3 2.58 22.50 -27.05
C LYS A 3 2.21 22.25 -25.59
N ILE A 4 2.17 23.31 -24.78
CA ILE A 4 1.85 23.22 -23.35
C ILE A 4 0.34 22.96 -23.20
N THR A 5 -0.49 23.66 -23.98
CA THR A 5 -1.94 23.45 -24.00
C THR A 5 -2.32 22.06 -24.52
N GLY A 6 -1.63 21.55 -25.55
CA GLY A 6 -1.82 20.18 -26.04
C GLY A 6 -1.45 19.11 -25.00
N ALA A 7 -0.28 19.25 -24.38
CA ALA A 7 0.15 18.34 -23.31
C ALA A 7 -0.81 18.36 -22.11
N LEU A 8 -1.39 19.53 -21.78
CA LEU A 8 -2.38 19.67 -20.71
C LEU A 8 -3.71 18.99 -21.02
N ILE A 9 -4.17 19.05 -22.27
CA ILE A 9 -5.41 18.41 -22.72
C ILE A 9 -5.23 16.88 -22.77
N ASP A 10 -4.08 16.41 -23.26
CA ASP A 10 -3.73 14.99 -23.27
C ASP A 10 -3.59 14.43 -21.85
N GLU A 11 -2.98 15.20 -20.94
CA GLU A 11 -2.86 14.84 -19.53
C GLU A 11 -4.24 14.82 -18.84
N ALA A 12 -5.09 15.82 -19.09
CA ALA A 12 -6.43 15.90 -18.51
C ALA A 12 -7.35 14.78 -19.01
N THR A 13 -7.26 14.43 -20.29
CA THR A 13 -8.02 13.30 -20.87
C THR A 13 -7.51 11.97 -20.32
N HIS A 14 -6.20 11.80 -20.17
CA HIS A 14 -5.59 10.63 -19.56
C HIS A 14 -5.95 10.48 -18.07
N ILE A 15 -5.92 11.56 -17.28
CA ILE A 15 -6.36 11.56 -15.87
C ILE A 15 -7.85 11.24 -15.78
N ARG A 16 -8.68 11.81 -16.65
CA ARG A 16 -10.13 11.53 -16.68
C ARG A 16 -10.42 10.08 -17.06
N ALA A 17 -9.66 9.52 -18.01
CA ALA A 17 -9.76 8.11 -18.39
C ALA A 17 -9.37 7.20 -17.22
N ILE A 18 -8.24 7.47 -16.54
CA ILE A 18 -7.82 6.70 -15.36
C ILE A 18 -8.83 6.85 -14.22
N ALA A 19 -9.33 8.05 -13.95
CA ALA A 19 -10.33 8.28 -12.91
C ALA A 19 -11.64 7.55 -13.21
N LYS A 20 -12.09 7.56 -14.47
CA LYS A 20 -13.23 6.74 -14.90
C LYS A 20 -12.94 5.26 -14.74
N ASP A 21 -11.78 4.76 -15.17
CA ASP A 21 -11.41 3.36 -15.04
C ASP A 21 -11.31 2.92 -13.57
N VAL A 22 -10.80 3.78 -12.68
CA VAL A 22 -10.76 3.53 -11.24
C VAL A 22 -12.16 3.45 -10.66
N VAL A 23 -13.04 4.41 -10.97
CA VAL A 23 -14.43 4.43 -10.49
C VAL A 23 -15.24 3.27 -11.06
N LEU A 24 -15.04 2.93 -12.33
CA LEU A 24 -15.75 1.83 -13.01
C LEU A 24 -15.18 0.46 -12.66
N SER A 25 -13.93 0.38 -12.18
CA SER A 25 -13.29 -0.91 -11.86
C SER A 25 -14.00 -1.71 -10.76
N GLY A 26 -14.67 -1.01 -9.83
CA GLY A 26 -15.26 -1.60 -8.62
C GLY A 26 -14.23 -2.26 -7.69
N THR A 27 -12.93 -2.21 -7.99
CA THR A 27 -11.93 -2.98 -7.23
C THR A 27 -11.56 -2.34 -5.91
N TYR A 28 -11.85 -1.05 -5.74
CA TYR A 28 -11.75 -0.34 -4.46
C TYR A 28 -12.68 -0.93 -3.37
N PHE A 29 -13.66 -1.77 -3.73
CA PHE A 29 -14.46 -2.50 -2.75
C PHE A 29 -13.75 -3.71 -2.15
N TYR A 30 -12.73 -4.30 -2.81
CA TYR A 30 -12.09 -5.50 -2.29
C TYR A 30 -11.34 -5.30 -0.96
N PRO A 31 -10.64 -4.18 -0.70
CA PRO A 31 -10.11 -3.89 0.63
C PRO A 31 -11.18 -3.93 1.73
N ILE A 32 -12.36 -3.36 1.45
CA ILE A 32 -13.50 -3.38 2.38
C ILE A 32 -14.07 -4.81 2.53
N LYS A 33 -14.24 -5.53 1.42
CA LYS A 33 -14.63 -6.95 1.44
C LYS A 33 -13.66 -7.76 2.28
N GLY A 34 -12.36 -7.51 2.17
CA GLY A 34 -11.32 -8.14 2.97
C GLY A 34 -11.54 -7.94 4.47
N ILE A 35 -11.84 -6.72 4.91
CA ILE A 35 -12.18 -6.43 6.32
C ILE A 35 -13.38 -7.27 6.76
N ILE A 36 -14.49 -7.19 6.02
CA ILE A 36 -15.74 -7.89 6.36
C ILE A 36 -15.50 -9.41 6.38
N TYR A 37 -14.75 -9.93 5.41
CA TYR A 37 -14.46 -11.36 5.29
C TYR A 37 -13.61 -11.85 6.47
N THR A 38 -12.53 -11.13 6.82
CA THR A 38 -11.68 -11.47 7.97
C THR A 38 -12.43 -11.40 9.30
N LEU A 39 -13.30 -10.40 9.50
CA LEU A 39 -14.10 -10.29 10.72
C LEU A 39 -15.03 -11.50 10.91
N ASN A 40 -15.61 -11.98 9.82
CA ASN A 40 -16.51 -13.13 9.83
C ASN A 40 -15.79 -14.50 9.86
N ARG A 41 -14.45 -14.53 9.74
CA ARG A 41 -13.66 -15.77 9.69
C ARG A 41 -12.55 -15.80 10.76
N PRO A 42 -12.74 -16.54 11.87
CA PRO A 42 -11.73 -16.66 12.94
C PRO A 42 -10.38 -17.19 12.46
N THR A 43 -10.39 -18.10 11.49
CA THR A 43 -9.20 -18.71 10.85
C THR A 43 -8.24 -17.66 10.32
N LEU A 44 -8.74 -16.66 9.59
CA LEU A 44 -7.95 -15.60 8.99
C LEU A 44 -7.42 -14.55 9.98
N ARG A 45 -7.94 -14.54 11.22
CA ARG A 45 -7.47 -13.64 12.30
C ARG A 45 -6.27 -14.20 13.04
N GLN A 46 -6.09 -15.52 13.04
CA GLN A 46 -5.01 -16.16 13.80
C GLN A 46 -3.60 -15.75 13.36
N PRO A 47 -3.26 -15.63 12.06
CA PRO A 47 -1.94 -15.19 11.63
C PRO A 47 -1.55 -13.82 12.22
N LEU A 48 -2.48 -12.85 12.19
CA LEU A 48 -2.29 -11.54 12.79
C LEU A 48 -2.09 -11.64 14.31
N LEU A 49 -2.95 -12.38 15.01
CA LEU A 49 -2.89 -12.52 16.47
C LEU A 49 -1.63 -13.24 16.94
N SER A 50 -1.16 -14.25 16.21
CA SER A 50 0.05 -15.01 16.54
C SER A 50 1.33 -14.17 16.47
N ARG A 51 1.32 -13.09 15.68
CA ARG A 51 2.45 -12.16 15.52
C ARG A 51 2.29 -10.87 16.33
N SER A 52 1.15 -10.71 17.03
CA SER A 52 0.83 -9.49 17.79
C SER A 52 1.87 -9.21 18.88
N SER A 53 2.29 -10.22 19.65
CA SER A 53 3.28 -10.04 20.72
C SER A 53 4.62 -9.53 20.21
N LYS A 54 5.15 -10.15 19.14
CA LYS A 54 6.41 -9.70 18.51
C LYS A 54 6.30 -8.29 17.93
N THR A 55 5.15 -7.97 17.33
CA THR A 55 4.87 -6.65 16.76
C THR A 55 4.75 -5.59 17.85
N LEU A 56 4.11 -5.92 18.98
CA LEU A 56 4.00 -5.05 20.15
C LEU A 56 5.37 -4.78 20.77
N THR A 57 6.19 -5.81 20.97
CA THR A 57 7.55 -5.65 21.49
C THR A 57 8.39 -4.75 20.58
N LEU A 58 8.33 -4.96 19.26
CA LEU A 58 8.99 -4.09 18.29
C LEU A 58 8.47 -2.66 18.37
N GLY A 59 7.15 -2.48 18.47
CA GLY A 59 6.51 -1.17 18.58
C GLY A 59 6.94 -0.41 19.83
N VAL A 60 6.96 -1.07 20.99
CA VAL A 60 7.45 -0.49 22.25
C VAL A 60 8.92 -0.10 22.12
N GLY A 61 9.77 -0.98 21.57
CA GLY A 61 11.19 -0.72 21.38
C GLY A 61 11.47 0.50 20.48
N VAL A 62 10.84 0.54 19.30
CA VAL A 62 10.97 1.66 18.36
C VAL A 62 10.44 2.96 18.97
N THR A 63 9.26 2.92 19.58
CA THR A 63 8.65 4.11 20.19
C THR A 63 9.53 4.66 21.30
N THR A 64 10.06 3.78 22.16
CA THR A 64 10.96 4.19 23.25
C THR A 64 12.22 4.86 22.72
N ALA A 65 12.85 4.28 21.69
CA ALA A 65 14.04 4.85 21.06
C ALA A 65 13.73 6.20 20.41
N MET A 66 12.63 6.32 19.66
CA MET A 66 12.21 7.57 19.03
C MET A 66 11.96 8.66 20.08
N PHE A 67 11.21 8.37 21.14
CA PHE A 67 11.02 9.34 22.23
C PHE A 67 12.34 9.74 22.89
N PHE A 68 13.27 8.81 23.09
CA PHE A 68 14.57 9.14 23.67
C PHE A 68 15.40 10.07 22.78
N PHE A 69 15.46 9.81 21.47
CA PHE A 69 16.33 10.55 20.56
C PHE A 69 15.71 11.81 19.94
N THR A 70 14.40 11.80 19.65
CA THR A 70 13.78 12.82 18.80
C THR A 70 12.85 13.76 19.56
N TYR A 71 12.24 13.34 20.67
CA TYR A 71 11.22 14.13 21.37
C TYR A 71 11.74 15.48 21.85
N VAL A 72 12.87 15.53 22.56
CA VAL A 72 13.40 16.79 23.10
C VAL A 72 13.79 17.75 21.98
N PRO A 73 14.57 17.33 20.95
CA PRO A 73 14.83 18.18 19.78
C PRO A 73 13.55 18.66 19.05
N GLN A 74 12.57 17.77 18.83
CA GLN A 74 11.32 18.12 18.15
C GLN A 74 10.48 19.11 18.96
N ALA A 75 10.35 18.90 20.27
CA ALA A 75 9.63 19.81 21.17
C ALA A 75 10.30 21.19 21.24
N ALA A 76 11.64 21.23 21.20
CA ALA A 76 12.38 22.49 21.17
C ALA A 76 12.16 23.26 19.85
N ILE A 77 12.14 22.57 18.70
CA ILE A 77 11.86 23.21 17.41
C ILE A 77 10.40 23.70 17.37
N MET A 78 9.46 22.88 17.83
CA MET A 78 8.04 23.24 17.83
C MET A 78 7.69 24.35 18.81
N SER A 79 8.42 24.50 19.92
CA SER A 79 8.19 25.59 20.88
C SER A 79 8.52 26.95 20.28
N ILE A 80 9.49 26.98 19.35
CA ILE A 80 9.87 28.17 18.60
C ILE A 80 8.84 28.49 17.51
N THR A 81 8.34 27.48 16.78
CA THR A 81 7.47 27.70 15.60
C THR A 81 5.99 27.83 15.93
N SER A 82 5.49 27.01 16.86
CA SER A 82 4.06 26.87 17.17
C SER A 82 3.71 27.33 18.59
N GLY A 83 4.72 27.75 19.36
CA GLY A 83 4.58 28.23 20.74
C GLY A 83 4.80 27.14 21.80
N PRO A 84 5.30 27.51 22.99
CA PRO A 84 5.77 26.56 24.01
C PRO A 84 4.67 25.72 24.68
N LEU A 85 3.43 26.21 24.69
CA LEU A 85 2.32 25.52 25.38
C LEU A 85 1.88 24.25 24.66
N LEU A 86 1.82 24.28 23.32
CA LEU A 86 1.34 23.16 22.50
C LEU A 86 2.47 22.28 21.96
N ALA A 87 3.72 22.76 22.03
CA ALA A 87 4.87 22.08 21.48
C ALA A 87 5.14 20.67 22.05
N PRO A 88 5.07 20.43 23.38
CA PRO A 88 5.26 19.08 23.93
C PRO A 88 4.23 18.08 23.39
N PHE A 89 2.96 18.48 23.29
CA PHE A 89 1.88 17.63 22.79
C PHE A 89 2.02 17.36 21.28
N SER A 90 2.32 18.40 20.51
CA SER A 90 2.50 18.28 19.06
C SER A 90 3.71 17.41 18.72
N ALA A 91 4.81 17.59 19.46
CA ALA A 91 6.01 16.76 19.30
C ALA A 91 5.72 15.31 19.68
N ALA A 92 5.03 15.04 20.80
CA ALA A 92 4.65 13.69 21.18
C ALA A 92 3.80 12.99 20.09
N LEU A 93 2.81 13.69 19.52
CA LEU A 93 1.99 13.15 18.43
C LEU A 93 2.81 12.86 17.16
N LEU A 94 3.73 13.75 16.81
CA LEU A 94 4.61 13.54 15.66
C LEU A 94 5.55 12.35 15.87
N VAL A 95 6.22 12.27 17.02
CA VAL A 95 7.06 11.13 17.42
C VAL A 95 6.29 9.83 17.35
N LEU A 96 5.05 9.80 17.84
CA LEU A 96 4.18 8.62 17.79
C LEU A 96 3.84 8.21 16.35
N SER A 97 3.54 9.17 15.47
CA SER A 97 3.26 8.91 14.05
C SER A 97 4.49 8.37 13.31
N GLU A 98 5.65 8.97 13.53
CA GLU A 98 6.93 8.54 12.96
C GLU A 98 7.31 7.14 13.47
N SER A 99 7.18 6.91 14.77
CA SER A 99 7.41 5.61 15.40
C SER A 99 6.50 4.54 14.81
N SER A 100 5.20 4.81 14.68
CA SER A 100 4.25 3.86 14.08
C SER A 100 4.61 3.52 12.64
N THR A 101 5.06 4.50 11.87
CA THR A 101 5.51 4.29 10.48
C THR A 101 6.73 3.37 10.42
N ILE A 102 7.75 3.64 11.26
CA ILE A 102 8.96 2.82 11.35
C ILE A 102 8.62 1.40 11.83
N THR A 103 7.83 1.26 12.90
CA THR A 103 7.37 -0.04 13.40
C THR A 103 6.62 -0.82 12.33
N THR A 104 5.71 -0.18 11.59
CA THR A 104 4.95 -0.83 10.52
C THR A 104 5.89 -1.33 9.42
N PHE A 105 6.84 -0.49 8.98
CA PHE A 105 7.81 -0.85 7.97
C PHE A 105 8.68 -2.05 8.39
N LEU A 106 9.22 -2.01 9.61
CA LEU A 106 10.06 -3.08 10.15
C LEU A 106 9.25 -4.37 10.38
N ALA A 107 8.05 -4.27 10.95
CA ALA A 107 7.18 -5.41 11.18
C ALA A 107 6.81 -6.10 9.86
N ARG A 108 6.42 -5.34 8.84
CA ARG A 108 6.09 -5.89 7.51
C ARG A 108 7.27 -6.58 6.85
N SER A 109 8.45 -5.95 6.91
CA SER A 109 9.65 -6.46 6.26
C SER A 109 10.18 -7.72 6.91
N PHE A 110 10.19 -7.80 8.25
CA PHE A 110 10.91 -8.86 8.97
C PHE A 110 10.02 -9.82 9.76
N LEU A 111 8.87 -9.39 10.27
CA LEU A 111 8.06 -10.19 11.20
C LEU A 111 6.79 -10.77 10.58
N LEU A 112 6.24 -10.07 9.58
CA LEU A 112 4.92 -10.35 9.04
C LEU A 112 4.93 -10.89 7.61
N ALA A 113 6.07 -10.88 6.91
CA ALA A 113 6.15 -11.31 5.52
C ALA A 113 5.51 -12.70 5.29
N ASP A 114 5.92 -13.70 6.06
CA ASP A 114 5.37 -15.06 5.98
C ASP A 114 3.90 -15.12 6.39
N ALA A 115 3.51 -14.35 7.40
CA ALA A 115 2.14 -14.34 7.91
C ALA A 115 1.17 -13.70 6.90
N ILE A 116 1.61 -12.67 6.18
CA ILE A 116 0.90 -12.04 5.07
C ILE A 116 0.73 -13.07 3.94
N THR A 117 1.81 -13.73 3.52
CA THR A 117 1.75 -14.76 2.47
C THR A 117 0.82 -15.92 2.86
N ALA A 118 0.94 -16.44 4.08
CA ALA A 118 0.07 -17.49 4.59
C ALA A 118 -1.40 -17.05 4.67
N THR A 119 -1.68 -15.79 4.99
CA THR A 119 -3.05 -15.24 5.00
C THR A 119 -3.63 -15.20 3.59
N PHE A 120 -2.81 -14.81 2.59
CA PHE A 120 -3.22 -14.85 1.19
C PHE A 120 -3.55 -16.26 0.73
N ASP A 121 -2.65 -17.21 1.01
CA ASP A 121 -2.81 -18.62 0.65
C ASP A 121 -4.05 -19.24 1.33
N ALA A 122 -4.23 -19.00 2.63
CA ALA A 122 -5.40 -19.47 3.38
C ALA A 122 -6.73 -18.92 2.81
N THR A 123 -6.72 -17.67 2.35
CA THR A 123 -7.91 -17.07 1.72
C THR A 123 -8.19 -17.71 0.36
N LEU A 124 -7.17 -18.04 -0.43
CA LEU A 124 -7.35 -18.77 -1.69
C LEU A 124 -7.93 -20.17 -1.47
N VAL A 125 -7.47 -20.87 -0.42
CA VAL A 125 -8.02 -22.16 0.02
C VAL A 125 -9.51 -22.02 0.38
N GLU A 126 -9.88 -21.04 1.21
CA GLU A 126 -11.29 -20.79 1.55
C GLU A 126 -12.16 -20.45 0.32
N MET A 127 -11.55 -19.94 -0.75
CA MET A 127 -12.21 -19.63 -2.03
C MET A 127 -12.19 -20.79 -3.04
N GLY A 128 -11.73 -21.97 -2.64
CA GLY A 128 -11.71 -23.19 -3.47
C GLY A 128 -10.58 -23.21 -4.52
N GLN A 129 -9.54 -22.39 -4.35
CA GLN A 129 -8.40 -22.31 -5.27
C GLN A 129 -7.20 -23.16 -4.80
N GLU A 130 -7.45 -24.26 -4.11
CA GLU A 130 -6.43 -25.19 -3.58
C GLU A 130 -5.52 -25.74 -4.69
N LYS A 131 -6.10 -26.06 -5.85
CA LYS A 131 -5.36 -26.56 -7.02
C LYS A 131 -4.27 -25.61 -7.49
N LEU A 132 -4.47 -24.29 -7.35
CA LEU A 132 -3.47 -23.29 -7.74
C LEU A 132 -2.22 -23.37 -6.84
N LEU A 133 -2.41 -23.67 -5.55
CA LEU A 133 -1.33 -23.83 -4.59
C LEU A 133 -0.58 -25.14 -4.85
N GLU A 134 -1.31 -26.24 -5.02
CA GLU A 134 -0.75 -27.58 -5.31
C GLU A 134 0.09 -27.60 -6.58
N GLN A 135 -0.39 -26.97 -7.66
CA GLN A 135 0.32 -26.92 -8.95
C GLN A 135 1.61 -26.09 -8.88
N SER A 136 1.68 -25.10 -8.00
CA SER A 136 2.83 -24.20 -7.92
C SER A 136 4.03 -24.82 -7.21
N GLY A 137 3.81 -25.75 -6.26
CA GLY A 137 4.85 -26.28 -5.37
C GLY A 137 5.54 -25.24 -4.48
N LYS A 138 5.11 -23.98 -4.46
CA LYS A 138 5.78 -22.88 -3.75
C LYS A 138 5.24 -22.68 -2.33
N SER A 139 6.08 -22.98 -1.33
CA SER A 139 5.76 -22.73 0.07
C SER A 139 5.74 -21.22 0.40
N SER A 140 5.05 -20.85 1.49
CA SER A 140 4.89 -19.44 1.89
C SER A 140 6.20 -18.72 2.27
N GLY A 141 7.31 -19.45 2.46
CA GLY A 141 8.62 -18.88 2.80
C GLY A 141 9.53 -18.54 1.62
N ASP A 142 9.25 -19.07 0.41
CA ASP A 142 10.13 -18.92 -0.77
C ASP A 142 10.04 -17.51 -1.41
N ASP A 143 8.91 -16.82 -1.19
CA ASP A 143 8.64 -15.49 -1.76
C ASP A 143 9.18 -14.33 -0.90
N ALA A 144 9.55 -14.56 0.37
CA ALA A 144 10.00 -13.51 1.29
C ALA A 144 11.30 -12.82 0.82
N ILE A 145 12.17 -13.56 0.11
CA ILE A 145 13.46 -13.08 -0.40
C ILE A 145 13.31 -12.25 -1.69
N SER A 146 12.23 -12.47 -2.46
CA SER A 146 11.99 -11.79 -3.74
C SER A 146 11.48 -10.35 -3.62
N ARG A 147 11.12 -9.93 -2.39
CA ARG A 147 10.50 -8.64 -2.05
C ARG A 147 11.48 -7.51 -1.75
N LEU A 148 12.78 -7.79 -1.78
CA LEU A 148 13.81 -6.75 -1.69
C LEU A 148 13.96 -6.11 -3.08
N GLY A 149 13.35 -4.93 -3.24
CA GLY A 149 13.20 -4.20 -4.50
C GLY A 149 14.46 -4.16 -5.37
N SER A 150 14.28 -4.46 -6.66
CA SER A 150 15.36 -4.42 -7.65
C SER A 150 15.74 -2.98 -8.01
N LYS A 151 17.06 -2.74 -8.14
CA LYS A 151 17.71 -1.47 -8.48
C LYS A 151 17.19 -0.76 -9.76
N GLU A 152 16.42 -1.44 -10.61
CA GLU A 152 15.80 -0.88 -11.83
C GLU A 152 14.77 0.22 -11.54
N GLU A 153 14.09 0.21 -10.39
CA GLU A 153 13.11 1.24 -10.01
C GLU A 153 13.72 2.64 -9.80
N VAL A 154 15.05 2.72 -9.68
CA VAL A 154 15.79 3.96 -9.45
C VAL A 154 16.11 4.68 -10.77
N GLU A 155 16.19 3.96 -11.89
CA GLU A 155 16.67 4.52 -13.17
C GLU A 155 15.53 5.14 -14.01
N GLU A 156 14.32 4.57 -13.97
CA GLU A 156 13.11 5.15 -14.59
C GLU A 156 12.65 6.47 -13.90
N ARG A 157 13.26 6.79 -12.76
CA ARG A 157 13.03 8.02 -11.97
C ARG A 157 13.59 9.27 -12.64
N GLN A 158 14.60 9.14 -13.51
CA GLN A 158 15.37 10.28 -14.01
C GLN A 158 14.77 10.92 -15.27
N THR A 159 14.05 10.15 -16.10
CA THR A 159 13.42 10.64 -17.35
C THR A 159 12.07 11.33 -17.12
N ASN A 160 11.50 11.23 -15.91
CA ASN A 160 10.17 11.76 -15.56
C ASN A 160 10.19 13.15 -14.88
N MET A 161 11.35 13.75 -14.59
CA MET A 161 11.44 15.01 -13.83
C MET A 161 10.78 16.21 -14.52
N TRP A 162 10.94 16.37 -15.83
CA TRP A 162 10.40 17.52 -16.57
C TRP A 162 8.87 17.49 -16.65
N ASN A 163 8.28 16.32 -16.87
CA ASN A 163 6.82 16.14 -16.83
C ASN A 163 6.28 16.32 -15.41
N MET A 164 7.02 15.91 -14.37
CA MET A 164 6.64 16.15 -12.97
C MET A 164 6.70 17.63 -12.60
N LEU A 165 7.67 18.41 -13.10
CA LEU A 165 7.75 19.85 -12.86
C LEU A 165 6.60 20.62 -13.52
N VAL A 166 6.28 20.30 -14.78
CA VAL A 166 5.13 20.90 -15.48
C VAL A 166 3.81 20.55 -14.78
N ARG A 167 3.63 19.28 -14.36
CA ARG A 167 2.50 18.85 -13.53
C ARG A 167 2.41 19.63 -12.22
N SER A 168 3.53 19.80 -11.51
CA SER A 168 3.56 20.53 -10.23
C SER A 168 3.17 22.00 -10.38
N VAL A 169 3.56 22.67 -11.47
CA VAL A 169 3.19 24.06 -11.75
C VAL A 169 1.71 24.20 -12.13
N VAL A 170 1.14 23.19 -12.78
CA VAL A 170 -0.27 23.18 -13.21
C VAL A 170 -1.21 22.76 -12.07
N LEU A 171 -0.73 21.91 -11.15
CA LEU A 171 -1.44 21.48 -9.94
C LEU A 171 -1.24 22.44 -8.75
N LEU A 172 -0.39 23.46 -8.89
CA LEU A 172 -0.11 24.46 -7.87
C LEU A 172 -1.37 25.22 -7.41
N PRO A 173 -2.31 25.62 -8.30
CA PRO A 173 -3.61 26.16 -7.89
C PRO A 173 -4.50 25.13 -7.19
N LEU A 174 -4.30 23.84 -7.45
CA LEU A 174 -5.09 22.74 -6.91
C LEU A 174 -4.65 22.33 -5.48
N ASN A 175 -3.39 22.60 -5.12
CA ASN A 175 -2.86 22.42 -3.76
C ASN A 175 -3.46 23.41 -2.72
N PHE A 176 -4.12 24.49 -3.16
CA PHE A 176 -4.84 25.40 -2.26
C PHE A 176 -6.17 24.82 -1.74
N VAL A 177 -6.58 23.64 -2.24
CA VAL A 177 -7.71 22.88 -1.70
C VAL A 177 -7.14 21.68 -0.92
N PRO A 178 -7.19 21.69 0.43
CA PRO A 178 -6.60 20.65 1.29
C PRO A 178 -6.98 19.22 0.91
N VAL A 179 -8.15 19.03 0.30
CA VAL A 179 -8.66 17.74 -0.15
C VAL A 179 -7.88 17.19 -1.34
N VAL A 180 -7.45 18.03 -2.28
CA VAL A 180 -6.85 17.53 -3.52
C VAL A 180 -5.42 17.02 -3.32
N GLY A 181 -4.65 17.67 -2.44
CA GLY A 181 -3.32 17.19 -2.06
C GLY A 181 -3.35 15.77 -1.49
N THR A 182 -4.29 15.51 -0.56
CA THR A 182 -4.49 14.18 0.02
C THR A 182 -4.94 13.16 -1.02
N VAL A 183 -5.89 13.51 -1.90
CA VAL A 183 -6.34 12.60 -2.96
C VAL A 183 -5.20 12.25 -3.93
N MET A 184 -4.39 13.23 -4.33
CA MET A 184 -3.23 12.98 -5.19
C MET A 184 -2.17 12.12 -4.51
N TYR A 185 -1.92 12.35 -3.22
CA TYR A 185 -1.02 11.50 -2.44
C TYR A 185 -1.51 10.06 -2.39
N VAL A 186 -2.79 9.84 -2.09
CA VAL A 186 -3.43 8.51 -2.09
C VAL A 186 -3.38 7.88 -3.47
N TYR A 187 -3.58 8.65 -4.54
CA TYR A 187 -3.47 8.15 -5.91
C TYR A 187 -2.05 7.67 -6.25
N VAL A 188 -1.04 8.50 -5.98
CA VAL A 188 0.36 8.16 -6.29
C VAL A 188 0.84 6.95 -5.51
N GLN A 189 0.52 6.90 -4.21
CA GLN A 189 0.93 5.79 -3.35
C GLN A 189 0.08 4.54 -3.62
N GLY A 190 -1.22 4.73 -3.85
CA GLY A 190 -2.16 3.67 -4.20
C GLY A 190 -1.78 2.97 -5.50
N LYS A 191 -1.30 3.71 -6.51
CA LYS A 191 -0.77 3.10 -7.74
C LYS A 191 0.34 2.07 -7.42
N LYS A 192 1.32 2.46 -6.58
CA LYS A 192 2.44 1.57 -6.20
C LYS A 192 1.97 0.36 -5.39
N VAL A 193 1.11 0.59 -4.40
CA VAL A 193 0.53 -0.48 -3.58
C VAL A 193 -0.26 -1.46 -4.46
N GLY A 194 -1.02 -0.93 -5.42
CA GLY A 194 -1.79 -1.71 -6.37
C GLY A 194 -0.94 -2.65 -7.20
N GLU A 195 0.18 -2.18 -7.74
CA GLU A 195 1.08 -2.99 -8.59
C GLU A 195 1.60 -4.25 -7.89
N GLY A 196 1.83 -4.19 -6.57
CA GLY A 196 2.31 -5.30 -5.75
C GLY A 196 1.23 -6.24 -5.20
N VAL A 197 -0.05 -5.90 -5.32
CA VAL A 197 -1.11 -6.59 -4.55
C VAL A 197 -1.29 -8.07 -4.90
N HIS A 198 -1.02 -8.45 -6.15
CA HIS A 198 -1.13 -9.82 -6.64
C HIS A 198 0.21 -10.52 -6.81
N GLU A 199 1.28 -10.01 -6.20
CA GLU A 199 2.62 -10.60 -6.30
C GLU A 199 2.63 -12.10 -5.98
N ARG A 200 1.96 -12.51 -4.89
CA ARG A 200 1.83 -13.93 -4.51
C ARG A 200 1.05 -14.73 -5.56
N TRP A 201 -0.07 -14.22 -6.06
CA TRP A 201 -0.83 -14.88 -7.13
C TRP A 201 -0.02 -15.07 -8.41
N PHE A 202 0.74 -14.05 -8.81
CA PHE A 202 1.65 -14.15 -9.95
C PHE A 202 2.77 -15.17 -9.71
N ALA A 203 3.28 -15.26 -8.47
CA ALA A 203 4.28 -16.23 -8.09
C ALA A 203 3.73 -17.66 -8.16
N LEU A 204 2.50 -17.90 -7.68
CA LEU A 204 1.79 -19.18 -7.78
C LEU A 204 1.56 -19.60 -9.24
N LYS A 205 1.25 -18.65 -10.12
CA LYS A 205 1.14 -18.89 -11.58
C LYS A 205 2.47 -19.07 -12.31
N GLY A 206 3.60 -18.91 -11.63
CA GLY A 206 4.93 -18.97 -12.25
C GLY A 206 5.21 -17.82 -13.23
N TRP A 207 4.49 -16.70 -13.16
CA TRP A 207 4.67 -15.58 -14.08
C TRP A 207 6.01 -14.89 -13.88
N LYS A 208 6.70 -14.57 -14.99
CA LYS A 208 7.95 -13.80 -14.97
C LYS A 208 7.65 -12.30 -14.83
N LYS A 209 8.64 -11.50 -14.44
CA LYS A 209 8.48 -10.04 -14.24
C LYS A 209 7.81 -9.34 -15.44
N GLY A 210 8.17 -9.71 -16.68
CA GLY A 210 7.58 -9.13 -17.89
C GLY A 210 6.09 -9.46 -18.08
N ASP A 211 5.64 -10.66 -17.69
CA ASP A 211 4.23 -11.06 -17.78
C ASP A 211 3.39 -10.32 -16.73
N ARG A 212 3.95 -10.18 -15.52
CA ARG A 212 3.35 -9.39 -14.43
C ARG A 212 3.15 -7.95 -14.85
N ALA A 213 4.20 -7.31 -15.38
CA ALA A 213 4.15 -5.92 -15.83
C ALA A 213 3.11 -5.73 -16.95
N ARG A 214 3.04 -6.65 -17.92
CA ARG A 214 2.01 -6.60 -18.99
C ARG A 214 0.60 -6.75 -18.44
N TRP A 215 0.38 -7.65 -17.48
CA TRP A 215 -0.93 -7.86 -16.87
C TRP A 215 -1.38 -6.66 -16.06
N VAL A 216 -0.52 -6.16 -15.17
CA VAL A 216 -0.82 -4.98 -14.34
C VAL A 216 -1.00 -3.74 -15.22
N GLY A 217 -0.20 -3.59 -16.28
CA GLY A 217 -0.36 -2.53 -17.27
C GLY A 217 -1.71 -2.58 -17.99
N ARG A 218 -2.17 -3.77 -18.40
CA ARG A 218 -3.49 -3.97 -19.02
C ARG A 218 -4.64 -3.59 -18.10
N TRP A 219 -4.52 -3.87 -16.80
CA TRP A 219 -5.58 -3.65 -15.81
C TRP A 219 -5.25 -2.52 -14.82
N ARG A 220 -4.48 -1.53 -15.25
CA ARG A 220 -3.91 -0.50 -14.37
C ARG A 220 -4.94 0.26 -13.56
N GLY A 221 -6.10 0.57 -14.14
CA GLY A 221 -7.21 1.23 -13.43
C GLY A 221 -7.72 0.39 -12.24
N LYS A 222 -7.87 -0.92 -12.44
CA LYS A 222 -8.29 -1.87 -11.39
C LYS A 222 -7.26 -1.97 -10.26
N TYR A 223 -5.98 -2.11 -10.60
CA TYR A 223 -4.91 -2.16 -9.61
C TYR A 223 -4.77 -0.85 -8.84
N THR A 224 -4.88 0.28 -9.53
CA THR A 224 -4.83 1.62 -8.91
C THR A 224 -6.01 1.83 -7.96
N GLY A 225 -7.24 1.46 -8.36
CA GLY A 225 -8.43 1.58 -7.53
C GLY A 225 -8.36 0.74 -6.25
N PHE A 226 -7.91 -0.51 -6.38
CA PHE A 226 -7.63 -1.36 -5.22
C PHE A 226 -6.59 -0.69 -4.32
N GLY A 227 -5.44 -0.32 -4.89
CA GLY A 227 -4.30 0.18 -4.15
C GLY A 227 -4.58 1.52 -3.45
N MET A 228 -5.40 2.39 -4.05
CA MET A 228 -5.86 3.64 -3.41
C MET A 228 -6.68 3.35 -2.15
N ALA A 229 -7.66 2.45 -2.24
CA ALA A 229 -8.49 2.08 -1.09
C ALA A 229 -7.67 1.36 -0.01
N ALA A 230 -6.81 0.42 -0.40
CA ALA A 230 -5.91 -0.28 0.51
C ALA A 230 -4.95 0.68 1.22
N PHE A 231 -4.31 1.59 0.48
CA PHE A 231 -3.41 2.58 1.04
C PHE A 231 -4.14 3.55 1.97
N ALA A 232 -5.33 4.03 1.60
CA ALA A 232 -6.11 4.94 2.44
C ALA A 232 -6.47 4.30 3.81
N LEU A 233 -6.79 3.00 3.84
CA LEU A 233 -6.99 2.27 5.09
C LEU A 233 -5.70 2.19 5.90
N GLU A 234 -4.58 1.91 5.25
CA GLU A 234 -3.26 1.77 5.90
C GLU A 234 -2.64 3.09 6.36
N MET A 235 -3.18 4.24 5.94
CA MET A 235 -2.75 5.56 6.45
C MET A 235 -3.08 5.76 7.93
N VAL A 236 -4.01 4.99 8.51
CA VAL A 236 -4.38 5.10 9.92
C VAL A 236 -3.25 4.49 10.79
N PRO A 237 -2.53 5.29 11.60
CA PRO A 237 -1.46 4.79 12.44
C PRO A 237 -1.97 3.73 13.43
N PHE A 238 -1.08 2.86 13.88
CA PHE A 238 -1.35 1.72 14.80
C PHE A 238 -2.27 0.62 14.25
N VAL A 239 -3.27 0.95 13.45
CA VAL A 239 -4.21 0.00 12.82
C VAL A 239 -3.73 -0.43 11.43
N SER A 240 -2.78 0.28 10.84
CA SER A 240 -2.14 0.01 9.53
C SER A 240 -1.69 -1.44 9.34
N ILE A 241 -1.24 -2.12 10.41
CA ILE A 241 -0.84 -3.53 10.37
C ILE A 241 -2.07 -4.42 10.22
N ALA A 242 -3.13 -4.19 11.00
CA ALA A 242 -4.37 -4.94 10.86
C ALA A 242 -4.97 -4.77 9.45
N PHE A 243 -4.95 -3.54 8.92
CA PHE A 243 -5.40 -3.27 7.56
C PHE A 243 -4.52 -3.94 6.50
N ALA A 244 -3.22 -4.11 6.74
CA ALA A 244 -2.35 -4.90 5.86
C ALA A 244 -2.89 -6.33 5.66
N PHE A 245 -3.29 -6.98 6.76
CA PHE A 245 -3.84 -8.34 6.72
C PHE A 245 -5.19 -8.36 6.03
N THR A 246 -6.10 -7.45 6.34
CA THR A 246 -7.42 -7.41 5.67
C THR A 246 -7.31 -7.05 4.20
N ASN A 247 -6.36 -6.17 3.82
CA ASN A 247 -6.07 -5.86 2.42
C ASN A 247 -5.50 -7.08 1.69
N THR A 248 -4.66 -7.88 2.36
CA THR A 248 -4.14 -9.14 1.81
C THR A 248 -5.27 -10.14 1.56
N VAL A 249 -6.23 -10.26 2.48
CA VAL A 249 -7.46 -11.06 2.27
C VAL A 249 -8.26 -10.50 1.10
N GLY A 250 -8.48 -9.19 1.04
CA GLY A 250 -9.15 -8.54 -0.08
C GLY A 250 -8.48 -8.80 -1.44
N ALA A 251 -7.15 -8.81 -1.47
CA ALA A 251 -6.35 -9.14 -2.64
C ALA A 251 -6.52 -10.60 -3.05
N ALA A 252 -6.53 -11.53 -2.09
CA ALA A 252 -6.74 -12.94 -2.37
C ALA A 252 -8.17 -13.23 -2.87
N LEU A 253 -9.19 -12.56 -2.30
CA LEU A 253 -10.56 -12.60 -2.82
C LEU A 253 -10.61 -12.11 -4.28
N TRP A 254 -9.90 -11.02 -4.58
CA TRP A 254 -9.84 -10.51 -5.95
C TRP A 254 -9.10 -11.45 -6.91
N ALA A 255 -8.00 -12.06 -6.46
CA ALA A 255 -7.29 -13.07 -7.23
C ALA A 255 -8.15 -14.32 -7.49
N ALA A 256 -8.93 -14.76 -6.50
CA ALA A 256 -9.87 -15.88 -6.68
C ALA A 256 -10.98 -15.56 -7.68
N ASP A 257 -11.50 -14.32 -7.68
CA ASP A 257 -12.49 -13.89 -8.68
C ASP A 257 -11.87 -13.80 -10.09
N TRP A 258 -10.58 -13.46 -10.20
CA TRP A 258 -9.85 -13.60 -11.48
C TRP A 258 -9.76 -15.05 -11.93
N GLU A 259 -9.37 -15.98 -11.04
CA GLU A 259 -9.30 -17.41 -11.39
C GLU A 259 -10.63 -17.93 -11.93
N LYS A 260 -11.73 -17.61 -11.25
CA LYS A 260 -13.07 -18.01 -11.69
C LYS A 260 -13.47 -17.43 -13.06
N SER A 261 -12.97 -16.23 -13.39
CA SER A 261 -13.26 -15.59 -14.68
C SER A 261 -12.38 -16.08 -15.84
N LEU A 262 -11.27 -16.75 -15.53
CA LEU A 262 -10.30 -17.26 -16.50
C LEU A 262 -10.53 -18.74 -16.83
N GLN A 263 -11.36 -19.43 -16.05
CA GLN A 263 -11.85 -20.79 -16.27
C GLN A 263 -13.09 -20.79 -17.15
#